data_AF-W3VNN1-F1
#
_entry.id   AF-W3VNN1-F1
#
_cell.length_a   1.000
_cell.length_b   1.000
_cell.length_c   1.000
_cell.angle_alpha   90.00
_cell.angle_beta   90.00
_cell.angle_gamma   90.00
#
_symmetry.space_group_name_H-M   'P 1'
#
loop_
_entity.id
_entity.type
_entity.pdbx_description
1 polymer ?
#
loop_
_entity_poly.entity_id
_entity_poly.type
_entity_poly.pdbx_seq_one_letter_code
_entity_poly.pdbx_strand_id
1 'polypeptide(L)'
;MGSPAPSVGGQSARSGTNTAARAPLGIFAHLAPSSREEEFVLDPLAISLSRTALNASAAARRSARDDMDEDSDDDDPRSAGYGLKQARREMEAAAAFKHARLRDLKVVLETKRAATRNAADLLSSAAAELRASQASNRERWRALIGLHARGWRLTPGRPLLDVERFGATADEEEPTEDPEADADAGEKAGEEKKKKPAGLQGFGTPIITSDGKVKDEGARDAWIGFGLPEAPVELRRRSLAYWADASSAAAAPEEVKQKLVFPDRMHRRLRVRFVLWRATSSGEERMEWTSDQPTSSAESDARLGVGQVLDEELQSASREASDELVFGDVVAQARALPPAFGVRLTPSSVRVVLTPRLDMILELVSTCTECTGKYAAQAQAVVALVRMGVIRKFHAFVQATRLARRADASSRAAAIKAHALAVPKTAAKADTTTTLARMDSLGPLLVALHYVSFLHRLQRVLNHVQGELQQKGVGMRVQMVPIVAEGGLRAMMTRWVEAAHSQPTDLHTLYARKQRSESLHGYAKLFATTQGAERLAATITFKQPSAVTVQFNARPRAPRTKLTTDPLPVDLETLPTLLLHHLT
;
A
#
# COMPACT_ATOMS: atom_id res chain seq x y z
N MET A 1 32.70 -51.00 -17.33
CA MET A 1 33.92 -50.93 -16.49
C MET A 1 33.84 -49.63 -15.71
N GLY A 2 33.60 -49.54 -14.42
CA GLY A 2 33.36 -50.45 -13.31
C GLY A 2 33.28 -49.51 -12.10
N SER A 3 32.24 -49.61 -11.29
CA SER A 3 32.17 -48.95 -9.98
C SER A 3 33.39 -49.36 -9.11
N PRO A 4 33.76 -48.58 -8.09
CA PRO A 4 33.18 -48.89 -6.78
C PRO A 4 32.96 -47.67 -5.85
N ALA A 5 32.08 -47.88 -4.87
CA ALA A 5 31.93 -47.09 -3.65
C ALA A 5 33.20 -47.18 -2.77
N PRO A 6 33.31 -46.35 -1.70
CA PRO A 6 32.85 -46.87 -0.41
C PRO A 6 32.07 -45.86 0.46
N SER A 7 31.13 -46.44 1.20
CA SER A 7 30.51 -45.96 2.43
C SER A 7 31.42 -46.30 3.61
N VAL A 8 31.65 -45.36 4.55
CA VAL A 8 31.63 -45.44 6.03
C VAL A 8 31.80 -43.98 6.51
N GLY A 9 30.83 -43.33 7.15
CA GLY A 9 30.50 -43.47 8.57
C GLY A 9 31.42 -42.61 9.44
N GLY A 10 31.00 -41.39 9.78
CA GLY A 10 31.77 -40.48 10.64
C GLY A 10 30.94 -39.29 11.09
N GLN A 11 30.21 -39.45 12.18
CA GLN A 11 29.57 -38.37 12.92
C GLN A 11 30.65 -37.37 13.37
N SER A 12 30.57 -36.14 12.88
CA SER A 12 31.39 -35.03 13.36
C SER A 12 30.48 -33.99 14.01
N ALA A 13 30.66 -33.87 15.33
CA ALA A 13 30.06 -32.86 16.17
C ALA A 13 30.46 -31.46 15.69
N ARG A 14 29.48 -30.63 15.33
CA ARG A 14 29.66 -29.18 15.30
C ARG A 14 28.65 -28.51 16.20
N SER A 15 29.22 -27.98 17.27
CA SER A 15 28.68 -27.02 18.22
C SER A 15 27.93 -25.90 17.49
N GLY A 16 26.64 -25.80 17.80
CA GLY A 16 25.78 -24.68 17.44
C GLY A 16 24.97 -24.32 18.68
N THR A 17 25.46 -23.34 19.43
CA THR A 17 24.79 -22.73 20.57
C THR A 17 23.53 -22.00 20.12
N ASN A 18 22.42 -22.74 20.04
CA ASN A 18 21.07 -22.17 20.03
C ASN A 18 20.51 -22.28 21.45
N THR A 19 20.63 -21.21 22.23
CA THR A 19 19.79 -20.98 23.41
C THR A 19 18.39 -20.59 22.96
N ALA A 20 17.70 -21.52 22.30
CA ALA A 20 16.26 -21.51 22.22
C ALA A 20 15.75 -22.03 23.57
N ALA A 21 15.07 -21.17 24.31
CA ALA A 21 14.51 -21.45 25.62
C ALA A 21 13.70 -22.76 25.62
N ARG A 22 14.29 -23.80 26.22
CA ARG A 22 13.63 -25.07 26.57
C ARG A 22 12.81 -24.86 27.85
N ALA A 23 11.90 -23.90 27.83
CA ALA A 23 11.08 -23.52 28.98
C ALA A 23 9.85 -24.41 29.28
N PRO A 24 9.34 -25.32 28.41
CA PRO A 24 8.13 -26.04 28.74
C PRO A 24 8.37 -27.38 29.45
N LEU A 25 9.60 -27.74 29.84
CA LEU A 25 9.88 -29.00 30.58
C LEU A 25 10.33 -28.76 32.02
N GLY A 26 10.96 -27.62 32.32
CA GLY A 26 11.37 -27.28 33.69
C GLY A 26 10.19 -26.97 34.61
N ILE A 27 9.17 -26.27 34.10
CA ILE A 27 8.00 -25.88 34.90
C ILE A 27 7.19 -27.10 35.34
N PHE A 28 7.04 -28.11 34.47
CA PHE A 28 6.33 -29.36 34.82
C PHE A 28 7.16 -30.31 35.68
N ALA A 29 8.49 -30.26 35.58
CA ALA A 29 9.37 -31.04 36.44
C ALA A 29 9.33 -30.59 37.91
N HIS A 30 8.99 -29.32 38.18
CA HIS A 30 8.83 -28.80 39.54
C HIS A 30 7.40 -28.95 40.11
N LEU A 31 6.39 -29.16 39.25
CA LEU A 31 4.99 -29.41 39.66
C LEU A 31 4.71 -30.89 39.96
N ALA A 32 5.42 -31.82 39.33
CA ALA A 32 5.26 -33.25 39.54
C ALA A 32 5.70 -33.79 40.93
N PRO A 33 6.75 -33.27 41.60
CA PRO A 33 7.11 -33.71 42.94
C PRO A 33 6.24 -33.08 44.02
N SER A 34 5.74 -31.85 43.86
CA SER A 34 4.84 -31.23 44.85
C SER A 34 3.50 -31.94 44.95
N SER A 35 2.93 -32.38 43.82
CA SER A 35 1.70 -33.19 43.84
C SER A 35 1.92 -34.60 44.40
N ARG A 36 3.11 -35.18 44.19
CA ARG A 36 3.45 -36.49 44.77
C ARG A 36 3.74 -36.40 46.27
N GLU A 37 4.41 -35.37 46.74
CA GLU A 37 4.65 -35.18 48.18
C GLU A 37 3.33 -34.93 48.93
N GLU A 38 2.38 -34.18 48.34
CA GLU A 38 1.02 -34.04 48.86
C GLU A 38 0.21 -35.35 48.82
N GLU A 39 0.42 -36.23 47.83
CA GLU A 39 -0.20 -37.57 47.78
C GLU A 39 0.42 -38.58 48.78
N PHE A 40 1.72 -38.45 49.11
CA PHE A 40 2.41 -39.36 50.04
C PHE A 40 2.30 -38.95 51.51
N VAL A 41 2.00 -37.68 51.80
CA VAL A 41 1.50 -37.28 53.11
C VAL A 41 0.03 -37.70 53.15
N LEU A 42 -0.22 -38.97 53.46
CA LEU A 42 -1.52 -39.40 53.98
C LEU A 42 -1.89 -38.40 55.08
N ASP A 43 -2.89 -37.56 54.82
CA ASP A 43 -3.31 -36.54 55.75
C ASP A 43 -3.54 -37.24 57.11
N PRO A 44 -2.70 -36.99 58.13
CA PRO A 44 -2.85 -37.67 59.40
C PRO A 44 -4.21 -37.32 60.02
N LEU A 45 -4.83 -36.21 59.60
CA LEU A 45 -6.22 -35.91 59.88
C LEU A 45 -7.17 -36.88 59.18
N ALA A 46 -7.00 -37.20 57.90
CA ALA A 46 -7.79 -38.21 57.20
C ALA A 46 -7.68 -39.61 57.84
N ILE A 47 -6.49 -40.03 58.27
CA ILE A 47 -6.32 -41.29 59.02
C ILE A 47 -7.00 -41.22 60.40
N SER A 48 -6.85 -40.11 61.13
CA SER A 48 -7.50 -39.93 62.43
C SER A 48 -9.05 -39.84 62.33
N LEU A 49 -9.55 -39.25 61.25
CA LEU A 49 -10.98 -39.13 60.93
C LEU A 49 -11.55 -40.48 60.49
N SER A 50 -10.75 -41.32 59.81
CA SER A 50 -11.19 -42.66 59.39
C SER A 50 -11.46 -43.61 60.57
N ARG A 51 -10.82 -43.39 61.73
CA ARG A 51 -11.09 -44.17 62.97
C ARG A 51 -12.23 -43.60 63.82
N THR A 52 -12.64 -42.34 63.62
CA THR A 52 -13.73 -41.70 64.38
C THR A 52 -15.05 -41.59 63.59
N ALA A 53 -15.03 -41.83 62.28
CA ALA A 53 -16.19 -41.67 61.40
C ALA A 53 -17.27 -42.77 61.48
N LEU A 54 -17.14 -43.79 62.35
CA LEU A 54 -18.22 -44.75 62.59
C LEU A 54 -19.34 -44.22 63.50
N ASN A 55 -19.30 -42.95 63.94
CA ASN A 55 -20.39 -42.30 64.69
C ASN A 55 -20.58 -40.82 64.31
N ALA A 56 -20.74 -40.54 63.02
CA ALA A 56 -21.03 -39.19 62.52
C ALA A 56 -22.39 -38.61 63.00
N SER A 57 -23.31 -39.44 63.49
CA SER A 57 -24.61 -39.01 64.03
C SER A 57 -24.56 -38.54 65.49
N ALA A 58 -23.44 -38.72 66.20
CA ALA A 58 -23.26 -38.23 67.58
C ALA A 58 -22.46 -36.92 67.69
N ALA A 59 -21.70 -36.55 66.65
CA ALA A 59 -20.78 -35.40 66.68
C ALA A 59 -21.45 -34.05 66.32
N ALA A 60 -22.57 -34.06 65.60
CA ALA A 60 -23.23 -32.83 65.14
C ALA A 60 -24.10 -32.11 66.20
N ARG A 61 -24.13 -32.58 67.46
CA ARG A 61 -24.82 -31.89 68.58
C ARG A 61 -23.88 -31.22 69.59
N ARG A 62 -22.56 -31.21 69.36
CA ARG A 62 -21.59 -30.53 70.24
C ARG A 62 -20.82 -29.39 69.56
N SER A 63 -21.41 -28.72 68.58
CA SER A 63 -20.73 -27.68 67.78
C SER A 63 -21.28 -26.27 68.00
N ALA A 64 -21.53 -25.87 69.25
CA ALA A 64 -21.99 -24.49 69.53
C ALA A 64 -21.62 -23.88 70.89
N ARG A 65 -20.92 -24.59 71.78
CA ARG A 65 -20.44 -24.07 73.07
C ARG A 65 -19.26 -24.91 73.51
N ASP A 66 -18.05 -24.43 73.30
CA ASP A 66 -16.83 -24.71 74.09
C ASP A 66 -15.58 -24.12 73.39
N ASP A 67 -15.66 -22.83 73.05
CA ASP A 67 -14.47 -21.99 72.82
C ASP A 67 -14.25 -21.09 74.04
N MET A 68 -14.35 -21.69 75.23
CA MET A 68 -13.91 -21.10 76.48
C MET A 68 -12.84 -22.02 77.03
N ASP A 69 -11.68 -21.44 77.31
CA ASP A 69 -10.53 -22.09 77.90
C ASP A 69 -10.92 -22.97 79.09
N GLU A 70 -10.94 -24.29 78.89
CA GLU A 70 -10.82 -25.26 79.97
C GLU A 70 -9.47 -25.96 79.80
N ASP A 71 -8.43 -25.36 80.42
CA ASP A 71 -7.45 -26.15 81.17
C ASP A 71 -8.24 -26.95 82.23
N SER A 72 -8.97 -27.98 81.80
CA SER A 72 -9.59 -28.93 82.69
C SER A 72 -8.47 -29.79 83.26
N ASP A 73 -7.97 -29.40 84.43
CA ASP A 73 -6.98 -30.14 85.22
C ASP A 73 -7.53 -31.49 85.75
N ASP A 74 -8.76 -31.86 85.38
CA ASP A 74 -9.44 -33.12 85.75
C ASP A 74 -9.49 -34.14 84.59
N ASP A 75 -8.54 -34.07 83.64
CA ASP A 75 -8.28 -35.18 82.73
C ASP A 75 -7.76 -36.38 83.55
N ASP A 76 -8.53 -37.48 83.62
CA ASP A 76 -8.16 -38.71 84.35
C ASP A 76 -6.70 -39.09 84.04
N PRO A 77 -5.80 -39.21 85.05
CA PRO A 77 -4.38 -39.50 84.82
C PRO A 77 -4.13 -40.86 84.16
N ARG A 78 -5.15 -41.72 84.08
CA ARG A 78 -5.12 -43.00 83.35
C ARG A 78 -5.63 -42.89 81.91
N SER A 79 -6.15 -41.74 81.50
CA SER A 79 -6.62 -41.50 80.14
C SER A 79 -5.44 -41.40 79.17
N ALA A 80 -5.60 -42.05 78.02
CA ALA A 80 -4.62 -41.98 76.94
C ALA A 80 -4.42 -40.53 76.44
N GLY A 81 -5.44 -39.67 76.55
CA GLY A 81 -5.35 -38.25 76.20
C GLY A 81 -4.46 -37.47 77.15
N TYR A 82 -4.56 -37.74 78.46
CA TYR A 82 -3.70 -37.13 79.48
C TYR A 82 -2.24 -37.53 79.29
N GLY A 83 -1.97 -38.83 79.10
CA GLY A 83 -0.62 -39.33 78.87
C GLY A 83 0.05 -38.74 77.62
N LEU A 84 -0.71 -38.49 76.56
CA LEU A 84 -0.20 -37.89 75.31
C LEU A 84 0.06 -36.38 75.46
N LYS A 85 -0.83 -35.66 76.16
CA LYS A 85 -0.62 -34.24 76.52
C LYS A 85 0.57 -34.08 77.47
N GLN A 86 0.72 -34.96 78.46
CA GLN A 86 1.84 -34.95 79.40
C GLN A 86 3.16 -35.30 78.70
N ALA A 87 3.20 -36.36 77.88
CA ALA A 87 4.40 -36.69 77.10
C ALA A 87 4.79 -35.56 76.14
N ARG A 88 3.80 -34.87 75.55
CA ARG A 88 4.05 -33.67 74.74
C ARG A 88 4.59 -32.51 75.58
N ARG A 89 4.01 -32.22 76.74
CA ARG A 89 4.51 -31.18 77.68
C ARG A 89 5.92 -31.50 78.16
N GLU A 90 6.23 -32.76 78.47
CA GLU A 90 7.57 -33.21 78.89
C GLU A 90 8.60 -33.15 77.75
N MET A 91 8.21 -33.54 76.53
CA MET A 91 9.06 -33.36 75.34
C MET A 91 9.29 -31.88 75.03
N GLU A 92 8.26 -31.04 75.13
CA GLU A 92 8.37 -29.58 74.91
C GLU A 92 9.18 -28.88 76.01
N ALA A 93 9.13 -29.39 77.25
CA ALA A 93 9.93 -28.93 78.38
C ALA A 93 11.40 -29.36 78.28
N ALA A 94 11.70 -30.47 77.58
CA ALA A 94 13.05 -30.99 77.41
C ALA A 94 13.96 -29.98 76.69
N ALA A 95 15.17 -29.77 77.24
CA ALA A 95 16.16 -28.85 76.68
C ALA A 95 16.56 -29.20 75.23
N ALA A 96 16.53 -30.49 74.88
CA ALA A 96 16.80 -30.99 73.54
C ALA A 96 15.78 -30.49 72.50
N PHE A 97 14.49 -30.39 72.89
CA PHE A 97 13.43 -29.88 72.02
C PHE A 97 13.57 -28.38 71.77
N LYS A 98 13.84 -27.61 72.83
CA LYS A 98 14.14 -26.16 72.69
C LYS A 98 15.35 -25.93 71.77
N HIS A 99 16.39 -26.75 71.90
CA HIS A 99 17.58 -26.68 71.03
C HIS A 99 17.29 -27.11 69.57
N ALA A 100 16.43 -28.10 69.35
CA ALA A 100 15.98 -28.48 68.01
C ALA A 100 15.15 -27.35 67.37
N ARG A 101 14.18 -26.79 68.08
CA ARG A 101 13.34 -25.68 67.62
C ARG A 101 14.16 -24.43 67.28
N LEU A 102 15.20 -24.12 68.07
CA LEU A 102 16.11 -23.00 67.77
C LEU A 102 16.95 -23.27 66.52
N ARG A 103 17.37 -24.52 66.27
CA ARG A 103 18.04 -24.91 65.03
C ARG A 103 17.11 -24.77 63.82
N ASP A 104 15.87 -25.22 63.94
CA ASP A 104 14.87 -25.09 62.88
C ASP A 104 14.55 -23.62 62.60
N LEU A 105 14.36 -22.81 63.63
CA LEU A 105 14.19 -21.36 63.49
C LEU A 105 15.40 -20.70 62.81
N LYS A 106 16.62 -21.13 63.15
CA LYS A 106 17.84 -20.64 62.49
C LYS A 106 17.84 -20.99 61.00
N VAL A 107 17.51 -22.24 60.63
CA VAL A 107 17.41 -22.67 59.23
C VAL A 107 16.31 -21.88 58.49
N VAL A 108 15.15 -21.67 59.12
CA VAL A 108 14.07 -20.86 58.54
C VAL A 108 14.51 -19.41 58.33
N LEU A 109 15.25 -18.83 59.27
CA LEU A 109 15.75 -17.46 59.12
C LEU A 109 16.84 -17.36 58.05
N GLU A 110 17.74 -18.34 57.95
CA GLU A 110 18.79 -18.38 56.94
C GLU A 110 18.21 -18.59 55.53
N THR A 111 17.24 -19.49 55.38
CA THR A 111 16.52 -19.71 54.11
C THR A 111 15.73 -18.48 53.69
N LYS A 112 15.00 -17.83 54.62
CA LYS A 112 14.31 -16.56 54.33
C LYS A 112 15.29 -15.45 53.94
N ARG A 113 16.43 -15.32 54.63
CA ARG A 113 17.49 -14.34 54.27
C ARG A 113 18.12 -14.64 52.92
N ALA A 114 18.33 -15.91 52.57
CA ALA A 114 18.83 -16.30 51.26
C ALA A 114 17.80 -16.00 50.16
N ALA A 115 16.51 -16.27 50.42
CA ALA A 115 15.42 -15.97 49.50
C ALA A 115 15.27 -14.46 49.25
N THR A 116 15.37 -13.62 50.29
CA THR A 116 15.30 -12.16 50.12
C THR A 116 16.50 -11.60 49.37
N ARG A 117 17.70 -12.14 49.57
CA ARG A 117 18.88 -11.78 48.78
C ARG A 117 18.72 -12.17 47.31
N ASN A 118 18.30 -13.41 47.03
CA ASN A 118 18.06 -13.85 45.66
C ASN A 118 16.97 -13.00 44.98
N ALA A 119 15.89 -12.68 45.69
CA ALA A 119 14.86 -11.77 45.17
C ALA A 119 15.45 -10.38 44.87
N ALA A 120 16.31 -9.84 45.73
CA ALA A 120 16.99 -8.58 45.49
C ALA A 120 17.92 -8.64 44.27
N ASP A 121 18.68 -9.73 44.11
CA ASP A 121 19.59 -9.93 42.97
C ASP A 121 18.79 -10.05 41.66
N LEU A 122 17.69 -10.79 41.64
CA LEU A 122 16.79 -10.90 40.49
C LEU A 122 16.18 -9.55 40.11
N LEU A 123 15.69 -8.78 41.08
CA LEU A 123 15.17 -7.43 40.84
C LEU A 123 16.27 -6.49 40.34
N SER A 124 17.50 -6.64 40.83
CA SER A 124 18.64 -5.83 40.38
C SER A 124 19.03 -6.15 38.94
N SER A 125 19.03 -7.43 38.54
CA SER A 125 19.27 -7.89 37.17
C SER A 125 18.18 -7.40 36.24
N ALA A 126 16.90 -7.59 36.61
CA ALA A 126 15.77 -7.11 35.83
C ALA A 126 15.81 -5.58 35.66
N ALA A 127 16.18 -4.84 36.72
CA ALA A 127 16.34 -3.39 36.64
C ALA A 127 17.53 -2.96 35.76
N ALA A 128 18.61 -3.75 35.70
CA ALA A 128 19.72 -3.49 34.78
C ALA A 128 19.30 -3.73 33.32
N GLU A 129 18.59 -4.82 33.04
CA GLU A 129 18.03 -5.12 31.71
C GLU A 129 17.03 -4.06 31.24
N LEU A 130 16.15 -3.58 32.13
CA LEU A 130 15.23 -2.48 31.83
C LEU A 130 15.98 -1.17 31.54
N ARG A 131 17.07 -0.87 32.25
CA ARG A 131 17.88 0.33 31.95
C ARG A 131 18.62 0.21 30.63
N ALA A 132 19.13 -0.98 30.29
CA ALA A 132 19.80 -1.23 29.03
C ALA A 132 18.84 -1.03 27.83
N SER A 133 17.58 -1.46 27.96
CA SER A 133 16.56 -1.30 26.90
C SER A 133 15.98 0.12 26.78
N GLN A 134 16.16 0.99 27.78
CA GLN A 134 15.65 2.38 27.71
C GLN A 134 16.29 3.22 26.61
N ALA A 135 17.58 3.01 26.31
CA ALA A 135 18.29 3.84 25.33
C ALA A 135 17.75 3.63 23.91
N SER A 136 17.62 2.38 23.47
CA SER A 136 17.05 2.02 22.17
C SER A 136 15.57 2.43 22.07
N ASN A 137 14.80 2.26 23.14
CA ASN A 137 13.40 2.67 23.17
C ASN A 137 13.26 4.21 23.07
N ARG A 138 14.13 4.98 23.75
CA ARG A 138 14.15 6.45 23.63
C ARG A 138 14.52 6.90 22.21
N GLU A 139 15.49 6.25 21.56
CA GLU A 139 15.84 6.53 20.17
C GLU A 139 14.66 6.27 19.24
N ARG A 140 13.99 5.12 19.39
CA ARG A 140 12.78 4.75 18.66
C ARG A 140 11.66 5.77 18.82
N TRP A 141 11.31 6.17 20.05
CA TRP A 141 10.29 7.19 20.28
C TRP A 141 10.67 8.56 19.72
N ARG A 142 11.95 8.96 19.82
CA ARG A 142 12.42 10.20 19.17
C ARG A 142 12.30 10.16 17.66
N ALA A 143 12.62 9.02 17.03
CA ALA A 143 12.45 8.85 15.60
C ALA A 143 10.97 8.91 15.18
N LEU A 144 10.08 8.23 15.91
CA LEU A 144 8.64 8.28 15.67
C LEU A 144 8.05 9.68 15.87
N ILE A 145 8.44 10.39 16.93
CA ILE A 145 8.06 11.80 17.15
C ILE A 145 8.58 12.67 16.00
N GLY A 146 9.82 12.43 15.53
CA GLY A 146 10.39 13.12 14.38
C GLY A 146 9.61 12.89 13.09
N LEU A 147 9.16 11.66 12.84
CA LEU A 147 8.30 11.32 11.70
C LEU A 147 6.92 11.98 11.82
N HIS A 148 6.31 11.95 12.99
CA HIS A 148 5.03 12.61 13.25
C HIS A 148 5.12 14.13 13.04
N ALA A 149 6.20 14.76 13.52
CA ALA A 149 6.46 16.18 13.32
C ALA A 149 6.62 16.56 11.83
N ARG A 150 7.05 15.62 10.98
CA ARG A 150 7.12 15.77 9.52
C ARG A 150 5.80 15.50 8.80
N GLY A 151 4.73 15.16 9.53
CA GLY A 151 3.39 14.96 8.98
C GLY A 151 3.04 13.51 8.65
N TRP A 152 3.90 12.55 8.99
CA TRP A 152 3.57 11.13 8.81
C TRP A 152 2.52 10.70 9.84
N ARG A 153 1.50 9.97 9.38
CA ARG A 153 0.44 9.47 10.25
C ARG A 153 0.90 8.22 10.99
N LEU A 154 0.85 8.28 12.31
CA LEU A 154 1.11 7.15 13.20
C LEU A 154 -0.21 6.59 13.71
N THR A 155 -0.40 5.28 13.59
CA THR A 155 -1.57 4.57 14.12
C THR A 155 -1.09 3.59 15.20
N PRO A 156 -1.58 3.68 16.44
CA PRO A 156 -1.19 2.76 17.50
C PRO A 156 -1.81 1.38 17.27
N GLY A 157 -1.01 0.33 17.45
CA GLY A 157 -1.43 -1.05 17.16
C GLY A 157 -1.70 -1.28 15.67
N ARG A 158 -1.86 -2.55 15.25
CA ARG A 158 -2.22 -2.83 13.85
C ARG A 158 -3.58 -2.19 13.59
N PRO A 159 -3.74 -1.32 12.57
CA PRO A 159 -5.06 -0.83 12.21
C PRO A 159 -5.93 -2.06 12.00
N LEU A 160 -6.93 -2.22 12.87
CA LEU A 160 -7.78 -3.40 12.91
C LEU A 160 -8.22 -3.66 11.47
N LEU A 161 -7.86 -4.84 10.97
CA LEU A 161 -8.58 -5.39 9.85
C LEU A 161 -10.03 -5.37 10.30
N ASP A 162 -10.88 -4.56 9.68
CA ASP A 162 -12.33 -4.78 9.72
C ASP A 162 -12.58 -6.14 9.05
N VAL A 163 -12.24 -7.23 9.76
CA VAL A 163 -12.60 -8.61 9.43
C VAL A 163 -14.13 -8.74 9.47
N GLU A 164 -14.80 -7.86 10.22
CA GLU A 164 -16.26 -7.79 10.30
C GLU A 164 -16.94 -7.38 8.98
N ARG A 165 -16.22 -6.87 7.97
CA ARG A 165 -16.80 -6.61 6.63
C ARG A 165 -16.60 -7.73 5.60
N PHE A 166 -15.85 -8.79 5.94
CA PHE A 166 -15.61 -9.93 5.03
C PHE A 166 -16.28 -11.23 5.49
N GLY A 167 -16.98 -11.24 6.62
CA GLY A 167 -17.63 -12.44 7.18
C GLY A 167 -19.16 -12.49 7.11
N ALA A 168 -19.82 -11.63 6.34
CA ALA A 168 -21.30 -11.52 6.35
C ALA A 168 -21.97 -11.61 4.97
N THR A 169 -21.31 -12.17 3.94
CA THR A 169 -21.95 -12.46 2.64
C THR A 169 -21.47 -13.78 2.04
N ALA A 170 -21.27 -14.81 2.87
CA ALA A 170 -20.97 -16.17 2.41
C ALA A 170 -22.16 -17.14 2.54
N ASP A 171 -23.31 -16.67 3.05
CA ASP A 171 -24.57 -17.43 3.08
C ASP A 171 -25.68 -16.60 2.39
N GLU A 172 -25.44 -16.11 1.16
CA GLU A 172 -26.54 -15.90 0.22
C GLU A 172 -26.64 -17.19 -0.60
N GLU A 173 -27.33 -18.18 -0.03
CA GLU A 173 -27.82 -19.35 -0.78
C GLU A 173 -28.71 -18.83 -1.92
N GLU A 174 -28.34 -19.17 -3.15
CA GLU A 174 -29.20 -19.04 -4.33
C GLU A 174 -30.51 -19.79 -4.06
N PRO A 175 -31.70 -19.18 -4.24
CA PRO A 175 -32.95 -19.92 -4.25
C PRO A 175 -33.04 -20.66 -5.59
N THR A 176 -32.67 -21.94 -5.60
CA THR A 176 -33.11 -22.86 -6.66
C THR A 176 -34.59 -23.19 -6.46
N GLU A 177 -35.39 -22.86 -7.47
CA GLU A 177 -36.81 -23.17 -7.59
C GLU A 177 -37.05 -24.70 -7.61
N ASP A 178 -37.77 -25.21 -6.59
CA ASP A 178 -38.82 -26.27 -6.48
C ASP A 178 -38.82 -27.53 -7.41
N PRO A 179 -39.55 -28.65 -7.10
CA PRO A 179 -40.56 -28.85 -6.03
C PRO A 179 -40.52 -30.21 -5.25
N GLU A 180 -41.35 -30.28 -4.20
CA GLU A 180 -42.04 -31.47 -3.64
C GLU A 180 -41.22 -32.64 -3.05
N ALA A 181 -41.26 -32.78 -1.71
CA ALA A 181 -41.79 -33.98 -1.02
C ALA A 181 -41.65 -33.87 0.51
N ASP A 182 -42.81 -33.96 1.16
CA ASP A 182 -43.11 -34.57 2.45
C ASP A 182 -42.39 -34.17 3.75
N ALA A 183 -43.26 -33.81 4.69
CA ALA A 183 -43.01 -33.60 6.10
C ALA A 183 -42.53 -34.87 6.80
N ASP A 184 -41.54 -34.74 7.69
CA ASP A 184 -41.65 -35.36 9.00
C ASP A 184 -40.83 -34.62 10.07
N ALA A 185 -41.39 -34.62 11.26
CA ALA A 185 -40.97 -33.87 12.43
C ALA A 185 -39.70 -34.45 13.07
N GLY A 186 -38.81 -33.57 13.55
CA GLY A 186 -37.66 -33.96 14.34
C GLY A 186 -37.02 -32.77 15.05
N GLU A 187 -37.52 -32.46 16.25
CA GLU A 187 -36.88 -31.57 17.22
C GLU A 187 -35.41 -31.95 17.44
N LYS A 188 -34.47 -31.06 17.10
CA LYS A 188 -33.13 -31.05 17.67
C LYS A 188 -32.71 -29.65 18.06
N ALA A 189 -32.73 -29.45 19.37
CA ALA A 189 -31.94 -28.55 20.21
C ALA A 189 -31.12 -27.47 19.47
N GLY A 190 -31.57 -26.23 19.62
CA GLY A 190 -30.78 -25.04 19.34
C GLY A 190 -29.57 -24.97 20.26
N GLU A 191 -28.41 -25.35 19.73
CA GLU A 191 -27.12 -25.06 20.32
C GLU A 191 -26.77 -23.61 19.98
N GLU A 192 -27.09 -22.67 20.87
CA GLU A 192 -26.60 -21.30 20.80
C GLU A 192 -25.06 -21.31 20.78
N LYS A 193 -24.48 -21.26 19.57
CA LYS A 193 -23.08 -20.88 19.37
C LYS A 193 -22.92 -19.45 19.90
N LYS A 194 -22.57 -19.34 21.19
CA LYS A 194 -21.99 -18.12 21.78
C LYS A 194 -20.83 -17.71 20.88
N LYS A 195 -21.07 -16.71 20.03
CA LYS A 195 -20.01 -15.96 19.34
C LYS A 195 -19.10 -15.42 20.43
N LYS A 196 -17.94 -16.06 20.61
CA LYS A 196 -16.87 -15.50 21.44
C LYS A 196 -16.60 -14.09 20.90
N PRO A 197 -16.62 -13.04 21.73
CA PRO A 197 -16.21 -11.73 21.27
C PRO A 197 -14.79 -11.90 20.71
N ALA A 198 -14.59 -11.49 19.46
CA ALA A 198 -13.27 -11.44 18.86
C ALA A 198 -12.40 -10.61 19.82
N GLY A 199 -11.45 -11.28 20.47
CA GLY A 199 -10.54 -10.65 21.40
C GLY A 199 -9.85 -9.47 20.72
N LEU A 200 -9.51 -8.46 21.51
CA LEU A 200 -8.84 -7.22 21.12
C LEU A 200 -7.60 -7.49 20.23
N GLN A 201 -7.81 -7.66 18.92
CA GLN A 201 -6.81 -8.16 17.98
C GLN A 201 -5.98 -7.01 17.40
N GLY A 202 -5.47 -6.14 18.29
CA GLY A 202 -4.73 -4.93 17.91
C GLY A 202 -3.26 -4.92 18.34
N PHE A 203 -2.90 -5.75 19.33
CA PHE A 203 -1.55 -5.82 19.90
C PHE A 203 -0.97 -7.23 19.75
N GLY A 204 0.17 -7.35 19.07
CA GLY A 204 0.97 -8.58 19.07
C GLY A 204 0.44 -9.75 18.23
N THR A 205 -0.50 -9.55 17.31
CA THR A 205 -0.91 -10.64 16.39
C THR A 205 0.21 -10.90 15.38
N PRO A 206 0.71 -12.15 15.27
CA PRO A 206 1.84 -12.44 14.42
C PRO A 206 1.48 -12.27 12.94
N ILE A 207 2.43 -11.76 12.15
CA ILE A 207 2.27 -11.68 10.69
C ILE A 207 2.67 -13.01 10.09
N ILE A 208 1.76 -13.58 9.31
CA ILE A 208 2.10 -14.59 8.33
C ILE A 208 2.73 -13.83 7.16
N THR A 209 4.05 -13.89 7.04
CA THR A 209 4.76 -13.35 5.88
C THR A 209 4.31 -14.08 4.61
N SER A 210 4.56 -13.51 3.42
CA SER A 210 4.29 -14.17 2.12
C SER A 210 4.92 -15.57 2.01
N ASP A 211 5.92 -15.85 2.84
CA ASP A 211 6.68 -17.09 2.89
C ASP A 211 6.08 -18.12 3.88
N GLY A 212 4.91 -17.83 4.46
CA GLY A 212 4.22 -18.70 5.42
C GLY A 212 4.88 -18.79 6.80
N LYS A 213 6.01 -18.09 7.02
CA LYS A 213 6.70 -18.07 8.31
C LYS A 213 6.05 -17.05 9.24
N VAL A 214 5.53 -17.58 10.36
CA VAL A 214 5.04 -16.80 11.50
C VAL A 214 6.27 -16.29 12.24
N LYS A 215 6.57 -15.00 12.12
CA LYS A 215 7.54 -14.34 12.99
C LYS A 215 6.79 -13.71 14.16
N ASP A 216 7.04 -14.21 15.36
CA ASP A 216 6.65 -13.55 16.61
C ASP A 216 7.51 -12.29 16.80
N GLU A 217 7.21 -11.27 16.02
CA GLU A 217 7.75 -9.94 16.23
C GLU A 217 6.93 -9.27 17.33
N GLY A 218 7.61 -8.77 18.37
CA GLY A 218 7.01 -8.22 19.59
C GLY A 218 5.98 -7.11 19.37
N ALA A 219 5.38 -6.64 20.48
CA ALA A 219 4.33 -5.63 20.47
C ALA A 219 4.70 -4.42 19.58
N ARG A 220 3.94 -4.24 18.50
CA ARG A 220 4.12 -3.15 17.54
C ARG A 220 3.42 -1.90 18.08
N ASP A 221 4.21 -0.97 18.61
CA ASP A 221 3.66 0.23 19.27
C ASP A 221 2.96 1.17 18.28
N ALA A 222 3.50 1.33 17.07
CA ALA A 222 2.94 2.24 16.07
C ALA A 222 3.23 1.80 14.63
N TRP A 223 2.21 1.92 13.78
CA TRP A 223 2.30 1.77 12.33
C TRP A 223 2.34 3.13 11.66
N ILE A 224 3.20 3.25 10.66
CA ILE A 224 3.41 4.44 9.85
C ILE A 224 2.70 4.22 8.52
N GLY A 225 1.64 4.98 8.25
CA GLY A 225 0.99 4.97 6.94
C GLY A 225 1.79 5.80 5.94
N PHE A 226 2.34 5.17 4.89
CA PHE A 226 3.15 5.88 3.88
C PHE A 226 2.45 6.04 2.52
N GLY A 227 1.36 5.31 2.28
CA GLY A 227 0.58 5.43 1.05
C GLY A 227 -0.22 6.73 0.99
N LEU A 228 -0.70 7.04 -0.22
CA LEU A 228 -1.58 8.18 -0.43
C LEU A 228 -2.86 8.01 0.42
N PRO A 229 -3.29 9.04 1.17
CA PRO A 229 -4.50 8.96 1.99
C PRO A 229 -5.77 8.76 1.13
N GLU A 230 -5.64 9.04 -0.15
CA GLU A 230 -6.66 9.05 -1.20
C GLU A 230 -6.74 7.72 -1.93
N ALA A 231 -5.76 6.84 -1.73
CA ALA A 231 -5.70 5.56 -2.39
C ALA A 231 -6.87 4.63 -1.96
N PRO A 232 -7.24 3.65 -2.80
CA PRO A 232 -8.18 2.60 -2.44
C PRO A 232 -7.82 1.96 -1.10
N VAL A 233 -8.83 1.48 -0.38
CA VAL A 233 -8.67 0.93 0.96
C VAL A 233 -7.68 -0.25 0.94
N GLU A 234 -7.69 -1.04 -0.13
CA GLU A 234 -6.79 -2.18 -0.33
C GLU A 234 -5.32 -1.73 -0.39
N LEU A 235 -5.03 -0.66 -1.13
CA LEU A 235 -3.65 -0.14 -1.25
C LEU A 235 -3.22 0.52 0.07
N ARG A 236 -4.11 1.26 0.74
CA ARG A 236 -3.82 1.88 2.05
C ARG A 236 -3.51 0.84 3.12
N ARG A 237 -4.15 -0.33 3.06
CA ARG A 237 -3.89 -1.46 3.96
C ARG A 237 -2.52 -2.10 3.74
N ARG A 238 -1.99 -2.05 2.51
CA ARG A 238 -0.67 -2.57 2.14
C ARG A 238 0.45 -1.56 2.35
N SER A 239 0.15 -0.26 2.25
CA SER A 239 1.12 0.82 2.39
C SER A 239 1.37 1.21 3.85
N LEU A 240 1.75 0.22 4.67
CA LEU A 240 2.07 0.38 6.08
C LEU A 240 3.53 0.01 6.35
N ALA A 241 4.20 0.80 7.18
CA ALA A 241 5.54 0.52 7.67
C ALA A 241 5.53 0.50 9.20
N TYR A 242 6.53 -0.11 9.82
CA TYR A 242 6.72 -0.03 11.27
C TYR A 242 8.20 -0.01 11.61
N TRP A 243 8.48 0.46 12.82
CA TRP A 243 9.82 0.42 13.39
C TRP A 243 10.07 -0.95 14.01
N ALA A 244 11.02 -1.70 13.49
CA ALA A 244 11.47 -2.96 14.08
C ALA A 244 12.56 -2.69 15.14
N ASP A 245 12.51 -3.47 16.22
CA ASP A 245 13.57 -3.50 17.23
C ASP A 245 14.75 -4.33 16.69
N ALA A 246 15.42 -3.83 15.65
CA ALA A 246 16.66 -4.41 15.17
C ALA A 246 17.79 -4.06 16.16
N SER A 247 18.37 -5.09 16.76
CA SER A 247 19.56 -5.01 17.61
C SER A 247 20.78 -4.62 16.75
N SER A 248 20.93 -3.34 16.43
CA SER A 248 22.20 -2.81 15.94
C SER A 248 22.60 -1.56 16.70
N ALA A 249 23.83 -1.60 17.22
CA ALA A 249 24.42 -0.62 18.11
C ALA A 249 25.14 0.53 17.37
N ALA A 250 25.03 0.62 16.05
CA ALA A 250 25.64 1.68 15.25
C ALA A 250 24.60 2.48 14.45
N ALA A 251 24.85 3.79 14.32
CA ALA A 251 23.96 4.74 13.68
C ALA A 251 24.36 5.00 12.21
N ALA A 252 24.73 3.94 11.47
CA ALA A 252 24.93 4.08 10.03
C ALA A 252 23.57 4.31 9.35
N PRO A 253 23.48 5.17 8.31
CA PRO A 253 22.21 5.46 7.64
C PRO A 253 21.55 4.20 7.06
N GLU A 254 22.34 3.22 6.61
CA GLU A 254 21.83 1.94 6.13
C GLU A 254 21.23 1.08 7.25
N GLU A 255 21.79 1.13 8.45
CA GLU A 255 21.22 0.42 9.61
C GLU A 255 19.90 1.05 10.06
N VAL A 256 19.78 2.38 9.95
CA VAL A 256 18.52 3.10 10.20
C VAL A 256 17.46 2.71 9.18
N LYS A 257 17.81 2.57 7.89
CA LYS A 257 16.87 2.07 6.87
C LYS A 257 16.37 0.67 7.19
N GLN A 258 17.25 -0.22 7.68
CA GLN A 258 16.89 -1.58 8.07
C GLN A 258 15.95 -1.65 9.28
N LYS A 259 15.96 -0.63 10.16
CA LYS A 259 15.00 -0.53 11.27
C LYS A 259 13.57 -0.26 10.79
N LEU A 260 13.40 0.33 9.61
CA LEU A 260 12.08 0.58 9.03
C LEU A 260 11.65 -0.61 8.16
N VAL A 261 10.67 -1.38 8.65
CA VAL A 261 10.19 -2.58 7.96
C VAL A 261 8.92 -2.28 7.19
N PHE A 262 8.90 -2.74 5.94
CA PHE A 262 7.77 -2.65 5.03
C PHE A 262 7.28 -4.05 4.66
N PRO A 263 6.16 -4.55 5.21
CA PRO A 263 5.65 -5.89 4.90
C PRO A 263 5.35 -6.13 3.42
N ASP A 264 4.68 -5.17 2.77
CA ASP A 264 4.12 -5.34 1.43
C ASP A 264 4.81 -4.43 0.39
N ARG A 265 6.07 -4.05 0.61
CA ARG A 265 6.78 -3.18 -0.34
C ARG A 265 7.20 -3.95 -1.58
N MET A 266 6.77 -3.46 -2.75
CA MET A 266 7.02 -4.13 -4.02
C MET A 266 8.39 -3.82 -4.65
N HIS A 267 9.08 -2.75 -4.22
CA HIS A 267 10.36 -2.30 -4.81
C HIS A 267 10.29 -2.12 -6.32
N ARG A 268 9.20 -1.50 -6.79
CA ARG A 268 8.93 -1.25 -8.21
C ARG A 268 8.68 0.23 -8.47
N ARG A 269 9.22 0.72 -9.58
CA ARG A 269 9.06 2.09 -10.07
C ARG A 269 8.46 2.10 -11.46
N LEU A 270 7.65 3.11 -11.75
CA LEU A 270 7.14 3.35 -13.09
C LEU A 270 8.23 3.97 -13.95
N ARG A 271 8.51 3.34 -15.08
CA ARG A 271 9.44 3.82 -16.10
C ARG A 271 8.71 3.96 -17.42
N VAL A 272 9.03 5.01 -18.16
CA VAL A 272 8.58 5.19 -19.54
C VAL A 272 9.77 5.07 -20.47
N ARG A 273 9.61 4.28 -21.52
CA ARG A 273 10.59 4.08 -22.58
C ARG A 273 9.98 4.39 -23.94
N PHE A 274 10.71 5.12 -24.76
CA PHE A 274 10.41 5.28 -26.18
C PHE A 274 11.36 4.41 -27.01
N VAL A 275 10.81 3.64 -27.94
CA VAL A 275 11.57 2.80 -28.86
C VAL A 275 11.29 3.28 -30.28
N LEU A 276 12.31 3.78 -30.97
CA LEU A 276 12.24 4.16 -32.37
C LEU A 276 12.96 3.13 -33.24
N TRP A 277 12.23 2.58 -34.21
CA TRP A 277 12.72 1.69 -35.25
C TRP A 277 13.10 2.52 -36.48
N ARG A 278 14.41 2.72 -36.68
CA ARG A 278 14.93 3.47 -37.83
C ARG A 278 15.37 2.49 -38.91
N ALA A 279 14.84 2.63 -40.12
CA ALA A 279 15.40 1.94 -41.28
C ALA A 279 16.76 2.53 -41.62
N THR A 280 17.81 1.73 -41.53
CA THR A 280 19.17 2.03 -41.99
C THR A 280 19.52 1.14 -43.18
N SER A 281 20.59 1.47 -43.91
CA SER A 281 21.01 0.70 -45.09
C SER A 281 21.42 -0.74 -44.76
N SER A 282 21.68 -1.06 -43.50
CA SER A 282 22.10 -2.38 -43.01
C SER A 282 21.03 -3.13 -42.20
N GLY A 283 19.83 -2.56 -42.00
CA GLY A 283 18.76 -3.20 -41.23
C GLY A 283 17.86 -2.20 -40.49
N GLU A 284 17.13 -2.67 -39.47
CA GLU A 284 16.40 -1.79 -38.54
C GLU A 284 17.27 -1.50 -37.31
N GLU A 285 17.66 -0.24 -37.15
CA GLU A 285 18.36 0.24 -35.96
C GLU A 285 17.33 0.62 -34.88
N ARG A 286 17.49 0.04 -33.69
CA ARG A 286 16.64 0.28 -32.53
C ARG A 286 17.27 1.35 -31.63
N MET A 287 16.64 2.52 -31.55
CA MET A 287 17.01 3.57 -30.60
C MET A 287 16.08 3.58 -29.39
N GLU A 288 16.64 3.61 -28.19
CA GLU A 288 15.87 3.61 -26.95
C GLU A 288 16.16 4.86 -26.09
N TRP A 289 15.07 5.46 -25.60
CA TRP A 289 15.13 6.54 -24.63
C TRP A 289 14.31 6.21 -23.39
N THR A 290 14.84 6.49 -22.20
CA THR A 290 14.23 6.12 -20.92
C THR A 290 14.03 7.33 -20.01
N SER A 291 13.02 7.25 -19.13
CA SER A 291 12.75 8.27 -18.09
C SER A 291 13.78 8.28 -16.97
N ASP A 292 14.52 7.19 -16.79
CA ASP A 292 15.42 7.05 -15.66
C ASP A 292 16.61 8.00 -15.80
N GLN A 293 16.75 8.89 -14.82
CA GLN A 293 17.91 9.74 -14.72
C GLN A 293 19.15 8.87 -14.53
N PRO A 294 20.28 9.22 -15.15
CA PRO A 294 21.55 8.63 -14.75
C PRO A 294 21.68 8.93 -13.26
N THR A 295 21.91 7.89 -12.46
CA THR A 295 22.20 8.05 -11.03
C THR A 295 23.48 8.87 -10.97
N SER A 296 23.36 10.20 -10.89
CA SER A 296 24.46 11.02 -10.39
C SER A 296 24.72 10.41 -9.03
N SER A 297 25.91 9.85 -8.84
CA SER A 297 26.40 9.38 -7.56
C SER A 297 26.20 10.53 -6.59
N ALA A 298 25.05 10.54 -5.91
CA ALA A 298 24.75 11.52 -4.91
C ALA A 298 25.81 11.25 -3.87
N GLU A 299 26.76 12.18 -3.75
CA GLU A 299 27.55 12.36 -2.55
C GLU A 299 26.50 12.47 -1.44
N SER A 300 26.20 11.33 -0.84
CA SER A 300 25.29 11.22 0.28
C SER A 300 25.95 12.05 1.36
N ASP A 301 25.42 13.25 1.57
CA ASP A 301 25.86 14.14 2.64
C ASP A 301 25.90 13.32 3.92
N ALA A 302 27.09 13.09 4.46
CA ALA A 302 27.34 12.25 5.62
C ALA A 302 26.76 12.84 6.93
N ARG A 303 25.86 13.82 6.84
CA ARG A 303 25.28 14.60 7.95
C ARG A 303 23.75 14.58 7.97
N LEU A 304 23.10 13.72 7.18
CA LEU A 304 21.64 13.59 7.24
C LEU A 304 21.25 13.01 8.59
N GLY A 305 20.42 13.73 9.34
CA GLY A 305 19.89 13.24 10.61
C GLY A 305 19.03 11.99 10.40
N VAL A 306 18.95 11.13 11.42
CA VAL A 306 18.15 9.88 11.41
C VAL A 306 16.72 10.12 10.88
N GLY A 307 16.07 11.19 11.32
CA GLY A 307 14.72 11.56 10.87
C GLY A 307 14.61 11.88 9.38
N GLN A 308 15.68 12.36 8.73
CA GLN A 308 15.69 12.65 7.30
C GLN A 308 15.90 11.37 6.48
N VAL A 309 16.78 10.48 6.91
CA VAL A 309 16.98 9.17 6.25
C VAL A 309 15.67 8.38 6.24
N LEU A 310 14.94 8.39 7.36
CA LEU A 310 13.64 7.72 7.46
C LEU A 310 12.57 8.36 6.58
N ASP A 311 12.55 9.69 6.53
CA ASP A 311 11.62 10.44 5.69
C ASP A 311 11.88 10.18 4.21
N GLU A 312 13.14 10.17 3.78
CA GLU A 312 13.53 9.82 2.41
C GLU A 312 13.10 8.39 2.04
N GLU A 313 13.27 7.44 2.96
CA GLU A 313 12.87 6.04 2.74
C GLU A 313 11.34 5.89 2.65
N LEU A 314 10.58 6.57 3.53
CA LEU A 314 9.12 6.60 3.48
C LEU A 314 8.61 7.30 2.21
N GLN A 315 9.25 8.39 1.79
CA GLN A 315 8.92 9.06 0.52
C GLN A 315 9.21 8.16 -0.68
N SER A 316 10.33 7.42 -0.66
CA SER A 316 10.65 6.44 -1.70
C SER A 316 9.58 5.34 -1.78
N ALA A 317 9.23 4.73 -0.64
CA ALA A 317 8.17 3.73 -0.56
C ALA A 317 6.80 4.30 -0.99
N SER A 318 6.50 5.55 -0.63
CA SER A 318 5.29 6.26 -1.06
C SER A 318 5.23 6.43 -2.58
N ARG A 319 6.35 6.79 -3.21
CA ARG A 319 6.46 6.89 -4.68
C ARG A 319 6.24 5.53 -5.34
N GLU A 320 6.85 4.46 -4.82
CA GLU A 320 6.66 3.09 -5.33
C GLU A 320 5.18 2.66 -5.28
N ALA A 321 4.51 2.88 -4.13
CA ALA A 321 3.09 2.55 -3.99
C ALA A 321 2.20 3.40 -4.93
N SER A 322 2.55 4.68 -5.13
CA SER A 322 1.84 5.53 -6.08
C SER A 322 2.03 5.06 -7.54
N ASP A 323 3.23 4.61 -7.88
CA ASP A 323 3.56 4.11 -9.22
C ASP A 323 2.81 2.81 -9.54
N GLU A 324 2.61 1.93 -8.56
CA GLU A 324 1.78 0.73 -8.71
C GLU A 324 0.33 1.07 -9.02
N LEU A 325 -0.26 2.01 -8.25
CA LEU A 325 -1.64 2.46 -8.46
C LEU A 325 -1.80 3.10 -9.85
N VAL A 326 -0.85 3.96 -10.22
CA VAL A 326 -0.80 4.61 -11.53
C VAL A 326 -0.67 3.57 -12.65
N PHE A 327 0.17 2.56 -12.47
CA PHE A 327 0.34 1.50 -13.47
C PHE A 327 -0.93 0.67 -13.64
N GLY A 328 -1.61 0.30 -12.55
CA GLY A 328 -2.91 -0.37 -12.61
C GLY A 328 -3.95 0.43 -13.39
N ASP A 329 -3.99 1.75 -13.18
CA ASP A 329 -4.84 2.67 -13.92
C ASP A 329 -4.49 2.74 -15.41
N VAL A 330 -3.19 2.79 -15.73
CA VAL A 330 -2.68 2.78 -17.11
C VAL A 330 -3.09 1.48 -17.80
N VAL A 331 -2.97 0.32 -17.15
CA VAL A 331 -3.38 -0.97 -17.70
C VAL A 331 -4.88 -1.00 -17.97
N ALA A 332 -5.71 -0.55 -17.00
CA ALA A 332 -7.15 -0.48 -17.17
C ALA A 332 -7.56 0.44 -18.33
N GLN A 333 -6.92 1.60 -18.43
CA GLN A 333 -7.13 2.54 -19.52
C GLN A 333 -6.63 2.01 -20.87
N ALA A 334 -5.49 1.33 -20.90
CA ALA A 334 -4.93 0.78 -22.12
C ALA A 334 -5.82 -0.33 -22.72
N ARG A 335 -6.53 -1.09 -21.88
CA ARG A 335 -7.57 -2.04 -22.33
C ARG A 335 -8.78 -1.37 -22.98
N ALA A 336 -9.07 -0.12 -22.60
CA ALA A 336 -10.17 0.66 -23.15
C ALA A 336 -9.77 1.49 -24.39
N LEU A 337 -8.50 1.45 -24.81
CA LEU A 337 -8.04 2.19 -25.98
C LEU A 337 -8.62 1.61 -27.28
N PRO A 338 -8.91 2.47 -28.27
CA PRO A 338 -9.28 2.01 -29.61
C PRO A 338 -8.20 1.10 -30.22
N PRO A 339 -8.58 0.10 -31.04
CA PRO A 339 -7.64 -0.82 -31.67
C PRO A 339 -6.61 -0.15 -32.58
N ALA A 340 -6.89 1.09 -33.04
CA ALA A 340 -5.97 1.89 -33.83
C ALA A 340 -4.60 2.15 -33.17
N PHE A 341 -4.50 2.07 -31.83
CA PHE A 341 -3.27 2.31 -31.07
C PHE A 341 -2.36 1.08 -30.93
N GLY A 342 -2.75 -0.09 -31.46
CA GLY A 342 -1.91 -1.29 -31.46
C GLY A 342 -1.39 -1.70 -30.08
N VAL A 343 -2.24 -1.61 -29.04
CA VAL A 343 -1.84 -1.81 -27.64
C VAL A 343 -1.45 -3.26 -27.38
N ARG A 344 -0.28 -3.46 -26.73
CA ARG A 344 0.16 -4.77 -26.22
C ARG A 344 0.37 -4.68 -24.72
N LEU A 345 -0.24 -5.60 -23.98
CA LEU A 345 -0.22 -5.63 -22.52
C LEU A 345 0.57 -6.84 -22.04
N THR A 346 1.48 -6.62 -21.11
CA THR A 346 2.11 -7.65 -20.29
C THR A 346 1.85 -7.32 -18.81
N PRO A 347 2.08 -8.26 -17.86
CA PRO A 347 1.86 -8.00 -16.44
C PRO A 347 2.66 -6.83 -15.87
N SER A 348 3.80 -6.50 -16.50
CA SER A 348 4.72 -5.46 -16.05
C SER A 348 4.96 -4.36 -17.08
N SER A 349 4.35 -4.42 -18.28
CA SER A 349 4.51 -3.36 -19.29
C SER A 349 3.28 -3.15 -20.16
N VAL A 350 3.07 -1.91 -20.57
CA VAL A 350 2.04 -1.48 -21.51
C VAL A 350 2.75 -0.83 -22.69
N ARG A 351 2.71 -1.48 -23.86
CA ARG A 351 3.22 -0.92 -25.12
C ARG A 351 2.07 -0.32 -25.91
N VAL A 352 2.22 0.94 -26.28
CA VAL A 352 1.30 1.69 -27.14
C VAL A 352 2.06 2.11 -28.40
N VAL A 353 1.55 1.71 -29.56
CA VAL A 353 2.13 2.07 -30.85
C VAL A 353 1.66 3.48 -31.18
N LEU A 354 2.57 4.47 -31.11
CA LEU A 354 2.24 5.87 -31.42
C LEU A 354 2.28 6.14 -32.92
N THR A 355 3.28 5.56 -33.59
CA THR A 355 3.43 5.57 -35.05
C THR A 355 3.99 4.22 -35.50
N PRO A 356 3.96 3.88 -36.79
CA PRO A 356 4.51 2.60 -37.27
C PRO A 356 5.97 2.33 -36.89
N ARG A 357 6.72 3.37 -36.50
CA ARG A 357 8.13 3.28 -36.12
C ARG A 357 8.41 3.66 -34.66
N LEU A 358 7.44 4.23 -33.94
CA LEU A 358 7.64 4.74 -32.59
C LEU A 358 6.68 4.06 -31.62
N ASP A 359 7.25 3.34 -30.67
CA ASP A 359 6.53 2.75 -29.55
C ASP A 359 6.76 3.55 -28.28
N MET A 360 5.70 3.67 -27.48
CA MET A 360 5.79 4.11 -26.09
C MET A 360 5.51 2.90 -25.19
N ILE A 361 6.43 2.62 -24.28
CA ILE A 361 6.35 1.50 -23.35
C ILE A 361 6.33 2.07 -21.93
N LEU A 362 5.24 1.84 -21.21
CA LEU A 362 5.17 2.11 -19.77
C LEU A 362 5.43 0.80 -19.05
N GLU A 363 6.53 0.70 -18.31
CA GLU A 363 6.93 -0.52 -17.61
C GLU A 363 7.07 -0.28 -16.11
N LEU A 364 6.64 -1.25 -15.32
CA LEU A 364 6.81 -1.29 -13.87
C LEU A 364 8.06 -2.13 -13.59
N VAL A 365 9.17 -1.45 -13.28
CA VAL A 365 10.51 -2.04 -13.22
C VAL A 365 10.98 -2.08 -11.78
N SER A 366 11.75 -3.10 -11.39
CA SER A 366 12.38 -3.13 -10.07
C SER A 366 13.34 -1.95 -9.87
N THR A 367 13.38 -1.40 -8.67
CA THR A 367 14.28 -0.29 -8.32
C THR A 367 15.77 -0.68 -8.44
N CYS A 368 16.10 -1.97 -8.39
CA CYS A 368 17.46 -2.49 -8.48
C CYS A 368 17.99 -2.68 -9.91
N THR A 369 17.12 -2.62 -10.93
CA THR A 369 17.59 -2.89 -12.31
C THR A 369 18.25 -1.65 -12.91
N GLU A 370 19.44 -1.87 -13.46
CA GLU A 370 20.18 -0.87 -14.21
C GLU A 370 19.41 -0.36 -15.44
N CYS A 371 19.70 0.87 -15.85
CA CYS A 371 19.03 1.57 -16.93
C CYS A 371 19.72 1.26 -18.26
N THR A 372 19.04 0.58 -19.19
CA THR A 372 19.61 0.15 -20.48
C THR A 372 19.37 1.13 -21.64
N GLY A 373 19.14 2.42 -21.37
CA GLY A 373 18.77 3.40 -22.41
C GLY A 373 19.33 4.81 -22.18
N LYS A 374 19.24 5.65 -23.21
CA LYS A 374 19.63 7.07 -23.11
C LYS A 374 18.56 7.83 -22.34
N TYR A 375 18.94 8.59 -21.33
CA TYR A 375 18.00 9.45 -20.60
C TYR A 375 17.34 10.47 -21.55
N ALA A 376 16.02 10.60 -21.45
CA ALA A 376 15.26 11.62 -22.15
C ALA A 376 14.31 12.35 -21.19
N ALA A 377 14.46 13.67 -21.11
CA ALA A 377 13.60 14.53 -20.30
C ALA A 377 12.12 14.42 -20.71
N GLN A 378 11.84 14.12 -21.99
CA GLN A 378 10.50 13.91 -22.50
C GLN A 378 9.85 12.66 -21.88
N ALA A 379 10.59 11.57 -21.71
CA ALA A 379 10.08 10.36 -21.07
C ALA A 379 9.77 10.62 -19.58
N GLN A 380 10.61 11.40 -18.91
CA GLN A 380 10.35 11.83 -17.53
C GLN A 380 9.11 12.73 -17.43
N ALA A 381 8.90 13.64 -18.40
CA ALA A 381 7.69 14.46 -18.45
C ALA A 381 6.43 13.60 -18.64
N VAL A 382 6.49 12.52 -19.43
CA VAL A 382 5.38 11.55 -19.56
C VAL A 382 5.10 10.83 -18.23
N VAL A 383 6.13 10.38 -17.51
CA VAL A 383 5.95 9.79 -16.17
C VAL A 383 5.24 10.78 -15.23
N ALA A 384 5.69 12.04 -15.21
CA ALA A 384 5.07 13.07 -14.38
C ALA A 384 3.60 13.31 -14.77
N LEU A 385 3.28 13.40 -16.06
CA LEU A 385 1.90 13.56 -16.56
C LEU A 385 0.99 12.40 -16.17
N VAL A 386 1.50 11.18 -16.26
CA VAL A 386 0.75 9.97 -15.91
C VAL A 386 0.50 9.93 -14.40
N ARG A 387 1.47 10.31 -13.56
CA ARG A 387 1.30 10.49 -12.10
C ARG A 387 0.26 11.58 -11.74
N MET A 388 0.20 12.67 -12.51
CA MET A 388 -0.85 13.69 -12.34
C MET A 388 -2.27 13.14 -12.57
N GLY A 389 -2.42 11.96 -13.18
CA GLY A 389 -3.70 11.26 -13.28
C GLY A 389 -4.35 10.98 -11.93
N VAL A 390 -3.57 10.61 -10.90
CA VAL A 390 -4.09 10.30 -9.56
C VAL A 390 -4.67 11.54 -8.90
N ILE A 391 -3.96 12.66 -8.99
CA ILE A 391 -4.39 13.96 -8.45
C ILE A 391 -5.71 14.38 -9.12
N ARG A 392 -5.84 14.21 -10.44
CA ARG A 392 -7.08 14.50 -11.15
C ARG A 392 -8.25 13.65 -10.68
N LYS A 393 -8.05 12.34 -10.52
CA LYS A 393 -9.07 11.43 -9.97
C LYS A 393 -9.46 11.81 -8.55
N PHE A 394 -8.50 12.21 -7.73
CA PHE A 394 -8.79 12.68 -6.38
C PHE A 394 -9.61 13.97 -6.41
N HIS A 395 -9.24 14.97 -7.21
CA HIS A 395 -10.04 16.18 -7.34
C HIS A 395 -11.45 15.89 -7.84
N ALA A 396 -11.60 15.01 -8.84
CA ALA A 396 -12.90 14.56 -9.33
C ALA A 396 -13.71 13.89 -8.20
N PHE A 397 -13.09 13.01 -7.42
CA PHE A 397 -13.71 12.35 -6.28
C PHE A 397 -14.13 13.35 -5.17
N VAL A 398 -13.27 14.32 -4.82
CA VAL A 398 -13.57 15.35 -3.82
C VAL A 398 -14.71 16.23 -4.31
N GLN A 399 -14.70 16.62 -5.58
CA GLN A 399 -15.79 17.38 -6.19
C GLN A 399 -17.09 16.59 -6.16
N ALA A 400 -17.07 15.33 -6.61
CA ALA A 400 -18.22 14.43 -6.55
C ALA A 400 -18.74 14.28 -5.12
N THR A 401 -17.85 14.14 -4.13
CA THR A 401 -18.22 14.03 -2.72
C THR A 401 -18.80 15.33 -2.17
N ARG A 402 -18.24 16.49 -2.51
CA ARG A 402 -18.77 17.81 -2.11
C ARG A 402 -20.15 18.05 -2.69
N LEU A 403 -20.35 17.68 -3.95
CA LEU A 403 -21.66 17.77 -4.61
C LEU A 403 -22.64 16.75 -4.03
N ALA A 404 -22.21 15.52 -3.79
CA ALA A 404 -23.02 14.52 -3.10
C ALA A 404 -23.47 15.03 -1.73
N ARG A 405 -22.60 15.66 -0.92
CA ARG A 405 -22.98 16.26 0.37
C ARG A 405 -24.08 17.32 0.26
N ARG A 406 -24.25 17.95 -0.90
CA ARG A 406 -25.34 18.92 -1.17
C ARG A 406 -26.62 18.24 -1.67
N ALA A 407 -26.58 16.95 -2.01
CA ALA A 407 -27.70 16.18 -2.55
C ALA A 407 -28.34 15.25 -1.50
N ASP A 408 -29.55 14.76 -1.78
CA ASP A 408 -30.29 13.84 -0.91
C ASP A 408 -29.53 12.54 -0.59
N ALA A 409 -29.86 11.88 0.53
CA ALA A 409 -29.10 10.72 1.03
C ALA A 409 -29.04 9.53 0.06
N SER A 410 -30.09 9.32 -0.74
CA SER A 410 -30.15 8.24 -1.75
C SER A 410 -29.28 8.55 -2.98
N SER A 411 -29.29 9.80 -3.47
CA SER A 411 -28.44 10.25 -4.57
C SER A 411 -26.96 10.33 -4.15
N ARG A 412 -26.68 10.60 -2.87
CA ARG A 412 -25.34 10.47 -2.25
C ARG A 412 -24.76 9.07 -2.37
N ALA A 413 -25.50 8.05 -1.93
CA ALA A 413 -25.02 6.67 -1.95
C ALA A 413 -24.83 6.17 -3.39
N ALA A 414 -25.74 6.53 -4.30
CA ALA A 414 -25.64 6.17 -5.71
C ALA A 414 -24.45 6.85 -6.41
N ALA A 415 -24.20 8.15 -6.17
CA ALA A 415 -23.10 8.89 -6.79
C ALA A 415 -21.72 8.41 -6.29
N ILE A 416 -21.58 8.15 -4.99
CA ILE A 416 -20.33 7.62 -4.40
C ILE A 416 -20.07 6.19 -4.90
N LYS A 417 -21.09 5.33 -4.93
CA LYS A 417 -20.97 3.97 -5.44
C LYS A 417 -20.65 3.94 -6.95
N ALA A 418 -21.26 4.82 -7.74
CA ALA A 418 -20.98 4.95 -9.17
C ALA A 418 -19.55 5.44 -9.45
N HIS A 419 -19.05 6.42 -8.69
CA HIS A 419 -17.67 6.92 -8.87
C HIS A 419 -16.61 5.94 -8.34
N ALA A 420 -16.90 5.18 -7.27
CA ALA A 420 -16.03 4.12 -6.77
C ALA A 420 -15.96 2.91 -7.73
N LEU A 421 -17.05 2.66 -8.47
CA LEU A 421 -17.16 1.56 -9.45
C LEU A 421 -16.98 2.03 -10.90
N ALA A 422 -16.59 3.28 -11.14
CA ALA A 422 -16.40 3.84 -12.48
C ALA A 422 -15.13 3.30 -13.15
N VAL A 423 -15.03 1.98 -13.27
CA VAL A 423 -14.29 1.37 -14.37
C VAL A 423 -15.10 1.70 -15.62
N PRO A 424 -14.52 2.35 -16.64
CA PRO A 424 -15.24 2.69 -17.86
C PRO A 424 -15.76 1.41 -18.50
N LYS A 425 -17.09 1.19 -18.44
CA LYS A 425 -17.75 0.10 -19.17
C LYS A 425 -17.43 0.28 -20.66
N THR A 426 -17.00 -0.81 -21.30
CA THR A 426 -16.57 -0.87 -22.69
C THR A 426 -17.65 -0.32 -23.63
N ALA A 427 -17.50 0.92 -24.08
CA ALA A 427 -18.41 1.55 -25.01
C ALA A 427 -18.05 1.10 -26.44
N ALA A 428 -18.72 0.05 -26.93
CA ALA A 428 -18.38 -0.64 -28.18
C ALA A 428 -18.56 0.16 -29.49
N LYS A 429 -19.02 1.43 -29.45
CA LYS A 429 -19.24 2.28 -30.65
C LYS A 429 -18.95 3.77 -30.42
N ALA A 430 -18.13 4.13 -29.45
CA ALA A 430 -17.82 5.54 -29.18
C ALA A 430 -16.66 6.05 -30.06
N ASP A 431 -16.81 7.25 -30.62
CA ASP A 431 -15.75 7.94 -31.37
C ASP A 431 -14.44 7.99 -30.55
N THR A 432 -13.30 7.77 -31.21
CA THR A 432 -11.96 7.70 -30.58
C THR A 432 -11.64 8.93 -29.72
N THR A 433 -12.16 10.09 -30.10
CA THR A 433 -12.02 11.34 -29.34
C THR A 433 -12.79 11.30 -28.02
N THR A 434 -14.01 10.74 -28.03
CA THR A 434 -14.86 10.62 -26.84
C THR A 434 -14.34 9.55 -25.88
N THR A 435 -13.75 8.47 -26.40
CA THR A 435 -13.09 7.46 -25.56
C THR A 435 -11.85 8.02 -24.90
N LEU A 436 -11.00 8.74 -25.63
CA LEU A 436 -9.79 9.36 -25.06
C LEU A 436 -10.13 10.48 -24.06
N ALA A 437 -11.20 11.24 -24.27
CA ALA A 437 -11.64 12.27 -23.33
C ALA A 437 -12.13 11.71 -21.98
N ARG A 438 -12.60 10.46 -21.95
CA ARG A 438 -13.06 9.78 -20.73
C ARG A 438 -11.93 9.16 -19.91
N MET A 439 -10.73 9.09 -20.47
CA MET A 439 -9.57 8.48 -19.82
C MET A 439 -8.81 9.56 -19.07
N ASP A 440 -8.52 9.37 -17.79
CA ASP A 440 -7.91 10.43 -16.99
C ASP A 440 -6.39 10.53 -17.17
N SER A 441 -5.68 9.42 -17.39
CA SER A 441 -4.21 9.41 -17.39
C SER A 441 -3.64 9.33 -18.81
N LEU A 442 -3.95 8.29 -19.57
CA LEU A 442 -3.44 8.07 -20.93
C LEU A 442 -4.14 8.90 -21.99
N GLY A 443 -5.44 9.15 -21.87
CA GLY A 443 -6.22 9.84 -22.89
C GLY A 443 -5.66 11.22 -23.25
N PRO A 444 -5.49 12.12 -22.27
CA PRO A 444 -4.95 13.45 -22.47
C PRO A 444 -3.54 13.39 -23.10
N LEU A 445 -2.68 12.48 -22.61
CA LEU A 445 -1.34 12.28 -23.17
C LEU A 445 -1.40 11.94 -24.67
N LEU A 446 -2.20 10.94 -25.06
CA LEU A 446 -2.32 10.50 -26.45
C LEU A 446 -2.93 11.59 -27.33
N VAL A 447 -3.96 12.29 -26.83
CA VAL A 447 -4.59 13.44 -27.47
C VAL A 447 -3.55 14.53 -27.77
N ALA A 448 -2.71 14.87 -26.79
CA ALA A 448 -1.65 15.86 -26.96
C ALA A 448 -0.56 15.40 -27.93
N LEU A 449 -0.09 14.16 -27.82
CA LEU A 449 0.90 13.59 -28.73
C LEU A 449 0.39 13.57 -30.17
N HIS A 450 -0.85 13.16 -30.40
CA HIS A 450 -1.47 13.21 -31.72
C HIS A 450 -1.58 14.62 -32.25
N TYR A 451 -2.01 15.58 -31.43
CA TYR A 451 -2.12 16.98 -31.84
C TYR A 451 -0.76 17.58 -32.22
N VAL A 452 0.28 17.36 -31.42
CA VAL A 452 1.64 17.84 -31.71
C VAL A 452 2.21 17.16 -32.97
N SER A 453 1.99 15.85 -33.14
CA SER A 453 2.40 15.14 -34.35
C SER A 453 1.69 15.65 -35.60
N PHE A 454 0.41 16.00 -35.48
CA PHE A 454 -0.38 16.60 -36.55
C PHE A 454 0.13 17.99 -36.90
N LEU A 455 0.40 18.84 -35.91
CA LEU A 455 0.99 20.16 -36.11
C LEU A 455 2.32 20.10 -36.85
N HIS A 456 3.20 19.18 -36.46
CA HIS A 456 4.49 19.02 -37.11
C HIS A 456 4.36 18.54 -38.56
N ARG A 457 3.39 17.65 -38.85
CA ARG A 457 3.07 17.23 -40.23
C ARG A 457 2.54 18.40 -41.05
N LEU A 458 1.59 19.17 -40.51
CA LEU A 458 1.05 20.36 -41.15
C LEU A 458 2.15 21.39 -41.45
N GLN A 459 3.01 21.68 -40.47
CA GLN A 459 4.12 22.60 -40.66
C GLN A 459 5.09 22.12 -41.75
N ARG A 460 5.38 20.82 -41.82
CA ARG A 460 6.23 20.25 -42.88
C ARG A 460 5.59 20.41 -44.26
N VAL A 461 4.29 20.16 -44.38
CA VAL A 461 3.53 20.36 -45.62
C VAL A 461 3.56 21.83 -46.03
N LEU A 462 3.33 22.75 -45.10
CA LEU A 462 3.35 24.20 -45.37
C LEU A 462 4.75 24.70 -45.75
N ASN A 463 5.81 24.20 -45.11
CA ASN A 463 7.19 24.53 -45.47
C ASN A 463 7.55 24.00 -46.87
N HIS A 464 7.04 22.83 -47.25
CA HIS A 464 7.21 22.29 -48.59
C HIS A 464 6.53 23.17 -49.65
N VAL A 465 5.27 23.57 -49.41
CA VAL A 465 4.55 24.52 -50.28
C VAL A 465 5.26 25.87 -50.36
N GLN A 466 5.81 26.36 -49.25
CA GLN A 466 6.60 27.60 -49.23
C GLN A 466 7.82 27.51 -50.14
N GLY A 467 8.54 26.38 -50.09
CA GLY A 467 9.70 26.13 -50.96
C GLY A 467 9.33 26.09 -52.44
N GLU A 468 8.23 25.41 -52.80
CA GLU A 468 7.77 25.34 -54.19
C GLU A 468 7.25 26.69 -54.72
N LEU A 469 6.54 27.47 -53.90
CA LEU A 469 6.10 28.81 -54.29
C LEU A 469 7.27 29.77 -54.48
N GLN A 470 8.29 29.65 -53.63
CA GLN A 470 9.50 30.45 -53.75
C GLN A 470 10.25 30.15 -55.06
N GLN A 471 10.28 28.88 -55.50
CA GLN A 471 10.82 28.52 -56.82
C GLN A 471 10.02 29.13 -57.98
N LYS A 472 8.71 29.35 -57.80
CA LYS A 472 7.83 30.02 -58.78
C LYS A 472 7.80 31.55 -58.64
N GLY A 473 8.65 32.13 -57.79
CA GLY A 473 8.73 33.59 -57.59
C GLY A 473 7.62 34.19 -56.71
N VAL A 474 6.86 33.36 -56.00
CA VAL A 474 5.81 33.81 -55.05
C VAL A 474 6.34 33.65 -53.62
N GLY A 475 6.49 34.75 -52.89
CA GLY A 475 6.83 34.69 -51.47
C GLY A 475 5.63 34.18 -50.65
N MET A 476 5.85 33.30 -49.68
CA MET A 476 4.81 32.91 -48.72
C MET A 476 5.33 33.03 -47.30
N ARG A 477 4.55 33.66 -46.42
CA ARG A 477 4.78 33.73 -44.97
C ARG A 477 3.67 32.98 -44.25
N VAL A 478 4.06 32.01 -43.43
CA VAL A 478 3.13 31.22 -42.62
C VAL A 478 3.14 31.74 -41.19
N GLN A 479 2.00 32.21 -40.71
CA GLN A 479 1.80 32.53 -39.30
C GLN A 479 0.90 31.47 -38.67
N MET A 480 1.52 30.46 -38.05
CA MET A 480 0.80 29.42 -37.32
C MET A 480 0.57 29.88 -35.88
N VAL A 481 -0.70 29.96 -35.46
CA VAL A 481 -1.11 30.24 -34.09
C VAL A 481 -1.84 28.99 -33.58
N PRO A 482 -1.08 27.99 -33.09
CA PRO A 482 -1.73 26.86 -32.45
C PRO A 482 -2.43 27.39 -31.18
N ILE A 483 -3.69 26.99 -30.92
CA ILE A 483 -4.28 27.19 -29.58
C ILE A 483 -3.77 26.04 -28.71
N VAL A 484 -2.45 26.02 -28.57
CA VAL A 484 -1.84 25.75 -27.31
C VAL A 484 -1.67 27.14 -26.75
N ALA A 485 -2.45 27.53 -25.75
CA ALA A 485 -2.35 28.85 -25.11
C ALA A 485 -0.87 29.26 -25.02
N GLU A 486 -0.56 30.53 -25.31
CA GLU A 486 0.80 31.07 -25.32
C GLU A 486 1.67 30.41 -24.22
N GLY A 487 2.59 29.52 -24.61
CA GLY A 487 3.39 28.71 -23.66
C GLY A 487 3.45 27.19 -23.89
N GLY A 488 2.83 26.63 -24.94
CA GLY A 488 3.07 25.24 -25.35
C GLY A 488 2.50 24.17 -24.39
N LEU A 489 3.09 22.96 -24.37
CA LEU A 489 2.66 21.84 -23.50
C LEU A 489 2.47 22.27 -22.04
N ARG A 490 3.29 23.21 -21.55
CA ARG A 490 3.20 23.80 -20.21
C ARG A 490 1.90 24.57 -19.99
N ALA A 491 1.48 25.39 -20.97
CA ALA A 491 0.22 26.13 -20.92
C ALA A 491 -1.01 25.21 -21.07
N MET A 492 -0.87 24.14 -21.86
CA MET A 492 -1.88 23.07 -21.93
C MET A 492 -1.98 22.34 -20.59
N MET A 493 -0.85 22.04 -19.95
CA MET A 493 -0.81 21.44 -18.62
C MET A 493 -1.38 22.37 -17.55
N THR A 494 -1.04 23.66 -17.54
CA THR A 494 -1.63 24.61 -16.59
C THR A 494 -3.12 24.78 -16.83
N ARG A 495 -3.60 24.84 -18.08
CA ARG A 495 -5.03 24.82 -18.37
C ARG A 495 -5.71 23.52 -17.98
N TRP A 496 -5.04 22.37 -18.08
CA TRP A 496 -5.61 21.10 -17.59
C TRP A 496 -5.65 21.03 -16.08
N VAL A 497 -4.66 21.60 -15.40
CA VAL A 497 -4.68 21.79 -13.95
C VAL A 497 -5.79 22.78 -13.58
N GLU A 498 -5.90 23.92 -14.25
CA GLU A 498 -6.97 24.91 -14.05
C GLU A 498 -8.36 24.35 -14.37
N ALA A 499 -8.52 23.52 -15.40
CA ALA A 499 -9.76 22.83 -15.74
C ALA A 499 -10.13 21.76 -14.71
N ALA A 500 -9.14 21.12 -14.07
CA ALA A 500 -9.39 20.27 -12.90
C ALA A 500 -9.79 21.10 -11.65
N HIS A 501 -9.44 22.39 -11.61
CA HIS A 501 -9.78 23.32 -10.52
C HIS A 501 -11.05 24.15 -10.78
N SER A 502 -11.52 24.25 -12.03
CA SER A 502 -12.67 25.08 -12.38
C SER A 502 -13.95 24.39 -11.91
N GLN A 503 -14.67 25.06 -11.01
CA GLN A 503 -15.85 24.51 -10.34
C GLN A 503 -17.05 24.49 -11.31
N PRO A 504 -17.70 23.33 -11.57
CA PRO A 504 -19.06 23.32 -12.06
C PRO A 504 -20.01 23.62 -10.89
N THR A 505 -20.87 24.63 -11.05
CA THR A 505 -21.77 25.13 -10.01
C THR A 505 -23.04 24.29 -9.81
N ASP A 506 -23.30 23.25 -10.63
CA ASP A 506 -24.62 22.60 -10.66
C ASP A 506 -24.61 21.08 -10.91
N LEU A 507 -25.36 20.31 -10.12
CA LEU A 507 -25.38 18.84 -10.11
C LEU A 507 -25.97 18.25 -11.40
N HIS A 508 -26.93 18.94 -12.02
CA HIS A 508 -27.51 18.51 -13.29
C HIS A 508 -26.51 18.57 -14.45
N THR A 509 -25.45 19.37 -14.34
CA THR A 509 -24.43 19.48 -15.39
C THR A 509 -23.42 18.33 -15.40
N LEU A 510 -23.30 17.53 -14.33
CA LEU A 510 -22.39 16.36 -14.34
C LEU A 510 -22.95 15.16 -15.10
N TYR A 511 -24.28 15.01 -15.13
CA TYR A 511 -24.95 13.89 -15.81
C TYR A 511 -25.51 14.28 -17.19
N ALA A 512 -25.87 15.54 -17.41
CA ALA A 512 -26.45 16.01 -18.68
C ALA A 512 -25.43 16.65 -19.65
N ARG A 513 -24.25 17.07 -19.18
CA ARG A 513 -23.26 17.65 -20.08
C ARG A 513 -22.60 16.52 -20.86
N LYS A 514 -22.96 16.43 -22.15
CA LYS A 514 -21.97 16.20 -23.21
C LYS A 514 -20.81 17.14 -22.84
N GLN A 515 -19.78 16.65 -22.15
CA GLN A 515 -18.52 17.37 -22.02
C GLN A 515 -18.22 17.83 -23.43
N ARG A 516 -18.36 19.14 -23.69
CA ARG A 516 -17.78 19.71 -24.89
C ARG A 516 -16.31 19.47 -24.64
N SER A 517 -15.80 18.35 -25.16
CA SER A 517 -14.38 18.12 -25.25
C SER A 517 -13.85 19.41 -25.85
N GLU A 518 -13.08 20.17 -25.08
CA GLU A 518 -12.34 21.30 -25.60
C GLU A 518 -11.34 20.69 -26.57
N SER A 519 -11.84 20.40 -27.77
CA SER A 519 -11.09 19.80 -28.84
C SER A 519 -9.97 20.77 -29.13
N LEU A 520 -8.72 20.33 -29.03
CA LEU A 520 -7.60 21.19 -29.36
C LEU A 520 -7.81 21.67 -30.80
N HIS A 521 -7.91 22.98 -30.95
CA HIS A 521 -8.09 23.65 -32.23
C HIS A 521 -6.96 24.66 -32.44
N GLY A 522 -6.84 25.19 -33.63
CA GLY A 522 -5.83 26.20 -33.94
C GLY A 522 -6.06 26.74 -35.33
N TYR A 523 -5.30 27.77 -35.68
CA TYR A 523 -5.36 28.34 -37.01
C TYR A 523 -3.97 28.72 -37.52
N ALA A 524 -3.79 28.66 -38.83
CA ALA A 524 -2.63 29.17 -39.53
C ALA A 524 -3.09 30.18 -40.58
N LYS A 525 -2.49 31.37 -40.57
CA LYS A 525 -2.72 32.40 -41.59
C LYS A 525 -1.59 32.33 -42.60
N LEU A 526 -1.94 32.21 -43.88
CA LEU A 526 -0.99 32.17 -44.98
C LEU A 526 -1.02 33.52 -45.70
N PHE A 527 0.09 34.23 -45.66
CA PHE A 527 0.27 35.47 -46.41
C PHE A 527 1.10 35.18 -47.66
N ALA A 528 0.61 35.62 -48.82
CA ALA A 528 1.32 35.52 -50.08
C ALA A 528 1.82 36.91 -50.49
N THR A 529 3.07 36.98 -50.92
CA THR A 529 3.73 38.19 -51.40
C THR A 529 3.90 38.08 -52.90
N THR A 530 3.08 38.84 -53.63
CA THR A 530 3.14 38.95 -55.09
C THR A 530 3.42 40.42 -55.45
N GLN A 531 4.46 40.68 -56.24
CA GLN A 531 4.83 42.04 -56.66
C GLN A 531 5.07 43.02 -55.48
N GLY A 532 5.65 42.54 -54.38
CA GLY A 532 5.99 43.36 -53.22
C GLY A 532 4.85 43.65 -52.25
N ALA A 533 3.60 43.26 -52.55
CA ALA A 533 2.46 43.39 -51.63
C ALA A 533 2.16 42.07 -50.92
N GLU A 534 2.19 42.08 -49.58
CA GLU A 534 1.78 40.95 -48.74
C GLU A 534 0.26 40.96 -48.57
N ARG A 535 -0.41 39.84 -48.92
CA ARG A 535 -1.87 39.69 -48.77
C ARG A 535 -2.19 38.37 -48.10
N LEU A 536 -3.18 38.38 -47.20
CA LEU A 536 -3.70 37.15 -46.60
C LEU A 536 -4.39 36.32 -47.68
N ALA A 537 -3.81 35.19 -48.04
CA ALA A 537 -4.27 34.36 -49.14
C ALA A 537 -5.19 33.24 -48.68
N ALA A 538 -4.93 32.64 -47.52
CA ALA A 538 -5.79 31.63 -46.93
C ALA A 538 -5.68 31.59 -45.40
N THR A 539 -6.75 31.16 -44.75
CA THR A 539 -6.78 30.82 -43.33
C THR A 539 -7.06 29.32 -43.21
N ILE A 540 -6.12 28.59 -42.61
CA ILE A 540 -6.29 27.18 -42.27
C ILE A 540 -6.75 27.11 -40.82
N THR A 541 -7.88 26.47 -40.57
CA THR A 541 -8.32 26.08 -39.24
C THR A 541 -8.14 24.58 -39.09
N PHE A 542 -7.66 24.12 -37.95
CA PHE A 542 -7.45 22.70 -37.70
C PHE A 542 -7.96 22.31 -36.31
N LYS A 543 -8.51 21.11 -36.21
CA LYS A 543 -9.17 20.57 -35.01
C LYS A 543 -8.87 19.08 -34.86
N GLN A 544 -8.78 18.59 -33.63
CA GLN A 544 -8.68 17.15 -33.37
C GLN A 544 -9.89 16.36 -33.91
N PRO A 545 -9.70 15.10 -34.37
CA PRO A 545 -8.46 14.32 -34.30
C PRO A 545 -7.44 14.62 -35.42
N SER A 546 -7.83 15.18 -36.56
CA SER A 546 -6.97 15.68 -37.65
C SER A 546 -7.81 16.40 -38.73
N ALA A 547 -8.89 17.08 -38.34
CA ALA A 547 -9.73 17.79 -39.29
C ALA A 547 -9.06 19.12 -39.67
N VAL A 548 -8.85 19.34 -40.97
CA VAL A 548 -8.31 20.59 -41.51
C VAL A 548 -9.36 21.22 -42.40
N THR A 549 -9.61 22.50 -42.16
CA THR A 549 -10.49 23.31 -42.99
C THR A 549 -9.72 24.51 -43.52
N VAL A 550 -9.82 24.76 -44.82
CA VAL A 550 -9.11 25.86 -45.49
C VAL A 550 -10.13 26.85 -45.99
N GLN A 551 -9.93 28.11 -45.66
CA GLN A 551 -10.73 29.22 -46.15
C GLN A 551 -9.85 30.11 -47.01
N PHE A 552 -10.14 30.18 -48.31
CA PHE A 552 -9.42 31.04 -49.25
C PHE A 552 -10.00 32.45 -49.24
N ASN A 553 -9.13 33.45 -49.24
CA ASN A 553 -9.58 34.83 -49.41
C ASN A 553 -9.75 35.14 -50.89
N ALA A 554 -10.88 35.77 -51.24
CA ALA A 554 -11.20 36.11 -52.61
C ALA A 554 -10.11 37.01 -53.24
N ARG A 555 -9.53 36.55 -54.35
CA ARG A 555 -8.65 37.39 -55.18
C ARG A 555 -9.52 38.30 -56.07
N PRO A 556 -9.27 39.62 -56.10
CA PRO A 556 -10.08 40.56 -56.90
C PRO A 556 -9.95 40.39 -58.43
N ARG A 557 -9.07 39.51 -58.93
CA ARG A 557 -8.78 39.36 -60.38
C ARG A 557 -8.60 37.91 -60.86
N ALA A 558 -9.01 36.88 -60.12
CA ALA A 558 -8.82 35.49 -60.56
C ALA A 558 -9.82 35.09 -61.67
N PRO A 559 -9.37 34.62 -62.85
CA PRO A 559 -10.25 34.13 -63.89
C PRO A 559 -10.58 32.63 -63.67
N ARG A 560 -11.87 32.30 -63.81
CA ARG A 560 -12.44 30.97 -64.16
C ARG A 560 -12.71 29.89 -63.10
N THR A 561 -12.25 29.97 -61.85
CA THR A 561 -12.70 29.03 -60.80
C THR A 561 -13.10 29.77 -59.53
N LYS A 562 -14.41 29.87 -59.26
CA LYS A 562 -14.95 30.41 -58.01
C LYS A 562 -14.71 29.40 -56.89
N LEU A 563 -13.53 29.43 -56.28
CA LEU A 563 -13.32 28.78 -54.99
C LEU A 563 -14.17 29.53 -53.95
N THR A 564 -15.00 28.79 -53.22
CA THR A 564 -15.92 29.33 -52.23
C THR A 564 -15.15 30.00 -51.10
N THR A 565 -15.65 31.12 -50.59
CA THR A 565 -15.15 31.75 -49.35
C THR A 565 -15.50 30.97 -48.10
N ASP A 566 -16.24 29.87 -48.25
CA ASP A 566 -16.63 28.96 -47.18
C ASP A 566 -15.49 28.02 -46.80
N PRO A 567 -15.37 27.64 -45.51
CA PRO A 567 -14.34 26.74 -45.04
C PRO A 567 -14.50 25.35 -45.69
N LEU A 568 -13.52 24.97 -46.52
CA LEU A 568 -13.50 23.68 -47.20
C LEU A 568 -12.77 22.65 -46.32
N PRO A 569 -13.37 21.49 -45.97
CA PRO A 569 -12.65 20.40 -45.33
C PRO A 569 -11.67 19.78 -46.32
N VAL A 570 -10.40 19.68 -45.93
CA VAL A 570 -9.30 19.23 -46.79
C VAL A 570 -8.43 18.23 -46.03
N ASP A 571 -7.96 17.20 -46.72
CA ASP A 571 -7.00 16.26 -46.15
C ASP A 571 -5.57 16.83 -46.23
N LEU A 572 -4.72 16.45 -45.28
CA LEU A 572 -3.31 16.91 -45.26
C LEU A 572 -2.55 16.61 -46.56
N GLU A 573 -2.92 15.56 -47.28
CA GLU A 573 -2.29 15.14 -48.54
C GLU A 573 -2.74 15.96 -49.74
N THR A 574 -3.99 16.45 -49.75
CA THR A 574 -4.56 17.29 -50.82
C THR A 574 -4.35 18.78 -50.57
N LEU A 575 -4.03 19.16 -49.33
CA LEU A 575 -3.70 20.53 -48.96
C LEU A 575 -2.60 21.18 -49.83
N PRO A 576 -1.42 20.56 -50.06
CA PRO A 576 -0.36 21.21 -50.83
C PRO A 576 -0.77 21.47 -52.29
N THR A 577 -1.45 20.53 -52.96
CA THR A 577 -1.87 20.71 -54.36
C THR A 577 -2.91 21.83 -54.49
N LEU A 578 -3.86 21.92 -53.56
CA LEU A 578 -4.84 23.01 -53.52
C LEU A 578 -4.20 24.37 -53.25
N LEU A 579 -3.26 24.45 -52.30
CA LEU A 579 -2.56 25.70 -51.99
C LEU A 579 -1.70 26.16 -53.18
N LEU A 580 -0.97 25.25 -53.83
CA LEU A 580 -0.16 25.58 -54.99
C LEU A 580 -1.02 26.09 -56.15
N HIS A 581 -2.12 25.40 -56.46
CA HIS A 581 -3.03 25.83 -57.53
C HIS A 581 -3.63 27.22 -57.26
N HIS A 582 -4.02 27.53 -56.02
CA HIS A 582 -4.64 28.83 -55.72
C HIS A 582 -3.61 29.99 -55.66
N LEU A 583 -2.37 29.69 -55.29
CA LEU A 583 -1.35 30.70 -55.01
C LEU A 583 -0.50 31.07 -56.22
N THR A 584 -0.28 30.15 -57.15
CA THR A 584 0.31 30.41 -58.48
C THR A 584 -0.73 31.00 -59.41
#